data_AF-A0A1V5IP18-F1
#
_entry.id   AF-A0A1V5IP18-F1
#
_cell.length_a   1.000
_cell.length_b   1.000
_cell.length_c   1.000
_cell.angle_alpha   90.00
_cell.angle_beta   90.00
_cell.angle_gamma   90.00
#
_symmetry.space_group_name_H-M   'P 1'
#
loop_
_entity.id
_entity.type
_entity.pdbx_description
1 polymer ?
#
loop_
_entity_poly.entity_id
_entity_poly.type
_entity_poly.pdbx_seq_one_letter_code
_entity_poly.pdbx_strand_id
1 'polypeptide(L)' 'MTSIRRDPAPAPVGGPVRAGMRAEELDIDHPLAAVGGDSLGALLHTDLMADVLVCERRAYVPQTAYGVYADLLHLCRTS' A
#
# COMPACT_ATOMS: atom_id res chain seq x y z
N MET A 1 -30.71 6.56 18.77
CA MET A 1 -30.38 5.17 18.38
C MET A 1 -28.96 5.21 17.85
N THR A 2 -27.98 5.04 18.72
CA THR A 2 -26.56 5.32 18.43
C THR A 2 -25.92 4.04 17.90
N SER A 3 -25.63 4.01 16.60
CA SER A 3 -24.91 2.92 15.95
C SER A 3 -23.44 2.98 16.38
N ILE A 4 -23.04 2.05 17.24
CA ILE A 4 -21.63 1.83 17.58
C ILE A 4 -21.03 1.13 16.36
N ARG A 5 -20.27 1.87 15.54
CA ARG A 5 -19.37 1.24 14.55
C ARG A 5 -18.38 0.41 15.36
N ARG A 6 -18.49 -0.91 15.28
CA ARG A 6 -17.46 -1.81 15.79
C ARG A 6 -16.28 -1.71 14.84
N ASP A 7 -15.12 -1.35 15.37
CA ASP A 7 -13.87 -1.56 14.67
C ASP A 7 -13.76 -3.07 14.34
N PRO A 8 -13.35 -3.43 13.12
CA PRO A 8 -13.19 -4.82 12.74
C PRO A 8 -12.14 -5.48 13.65
N ALA A 9 -12.46 -6.67 14.14
CA ALA A 9 -11.54 -7.48 14.92
C ALA A 9 -10.25 -7.76 14.12
N PRO A 10 -9.08 -7.83 14.79
CA PRO A 10 -7.82 -8.12 14.10
C PRO A 10 -7.92 -9.45 13.34
N ALA A 11 -7.46 -9.45 12.09
CA ALA A 11 -7.53 -10.61 11.23
C ALA A 11 -6.66 -11.75 11.79
N PRO A 12 -7.12 -13.02 11.73
CA PRO A 12 -6.33 -14.16 12.17
C PRO A 12 -5.07 -14.34 11.30
N VAL A 13 -3.94 -14.65 11.94
CA VAL A 13 -2.67 -14.96 11.27
C VAL A 13 -2.81 -16.30 10.53
N GLY A 14 -2.77 -16.28 9.20
CA GLY A 14 -2.79 -17.50 8.37
C GLY A 14 -4.12 -17.86 7.70
N GLY A 15 -4.87 -16.87 7.18
CA GLY A 15 -6.04 -17.10 6.32
C GLY A 15 -5.69 -17.26 4.82
N PRO A 16 -6.66 -17.67 3.98
CA PRO A 16 -6.46 -17.73 2.54
C PRO A 16 -6.18 -16.32 1.97
N VAL A 17 -5.16 -16.20 1.11
CA VAL A 17 -4.84 -14.96 0.40
C VAL A 17 -5.91 -14.70 -0.66
N ARG A 18 -6.42 -13.46 -0.69
CA ARG A 18 -7.39 -13.00 -1.70
C ARG A 18 -6.77 -11.89 -2.53
N ALA A 19 -6.91 -11.98 -3.84
CA ALA A 19 -6.49 -10.97 -4.78
C ALA A 19 -7.66 -10.60 -5.70
N GLY A 20 -7.78 -9.32 -6.03
CA GLY A 20 -8.83 -8.81 -6.90
C GLY A 20 -8.51 -7.39 -7.37
N MET A 21 -9.14 -7.00 -8.47
CA MET A 21 -9.00 -5.66 -9.04
C MET A 21 -10.39 -5.10 -9.31
N ARG A 22 -10.65 -3.88 -8.86
CA ARG A 22 -11.90 -3.16 -9.13
C ARG A 22 -11.62 -1.66 -9.17
N ALA A 23 -12.44 -0.93 -9.90
CA ALA A 23 -12.59 0.50 -9.65
C ALA A 23 -13.39 0.67 -8.36
N GLU A 24 -12.93 1.56 -7.49
CA GLU A 24 -13.54 1.81 -6.18
C GLU A 24 -13.59 3.31 -5.92
N GLU A 25 -14.74 3.79 -5.46
CA GLU A 25 -14.89 5.16 -4.99
C GLU A 25 -14.31 5.24 -3.57
N LEU A 26 -13.45 6.23 -3.35
CA LEU A 26 -12.80 6.45 -2.06
C LEU A 26 -13.40 7.67 -1.37
N ASP A 27 -13.58 7.57 -0.06
CA ASP A 27 -13.88 8.74 0.77
C ASP A 27 -12.73 9.76 0.68
N ILE A 28 -13.05 11.06 0.79
CA ILE A 28 -12.05 12.12 0.71
C ILE A 28 -10.99 12.03 1.82
N ASP A 29 -11.37 11.46 2.97
CA ASP A 29 -10.47 11.26 4.11
C ASP A 29 -9.68 9.94 3.99
N HIS A 30 -9.92 9.13 2.95
CA HIS A 30 -9.18 7.90 2.73
C HIS A 30 -7.70 8.20 2.37
N PRO A 31 -6.70 7.52 2.94
CA PRO A 31 -5.29 7.83 2.68
C PRO A 31 -4.88 7.80 1.20
N LEU A 32 -5.47 6.90 0.41
CA LEU A 32 -5.24 6.82 -1.04
C LEU A 32 -5.93 7.93 -1.84
N ALA A 33 -6.91 8.65 -1.30
CA ALA A 33 -7.60 9.72 -2.02
C ALA A 33 -6.67 10.92 -2.33
N ALA A 34 -5.61 11.10 -1.53
CA ALA A 34 -4.57 12.09 -1.78
C ALA A 34 -3.56 11.67 -2.86
N VAL A 35 -3.57 10.40 -3.29
CA VAL A 35 -2.68 9.90 -4.35
C VAL A 35 -3.35 10.14 -5.69
N GLY A 36 -2.79 11.05 -6.49
CA GLY A 36 -3.39 11.45 -7.76
C GLY A 36 -2.38 11.72 -8.87
N GLY A 37 -2.90 12.03 -10.04
CA GLY A 37 -2.11 12.32 -11.23
C GLY A 37 -1.31 11.12 -11.70
N ASP A 38 -0.01 11.30 -11.79
CA ASP A 38 0.99 10.33 -12.26
C ASP A 38 1.67 9.55 -11.11
N SER A 39 1.02 9.50 -9.94
CA SER A 39 1.56 8.85 -8.74
C SER A 39 1.01 7.44 -8.58
N LEU A 40 1.78 6.58 -7.90
CA LEU A 40 1.36 5.25 -7.46
C LEU A 40 1.33 5.21 -5.93
N GLY A 41 0.36 4.49 -5.37
CA GLY A 41 0.18 4.37 -3.92
C GLY A 41 -0.14 2.94 -3.50
N ALA A 42 0.40 2.53 -2.36
CA ALA A 42 0.09 1.27 -1.70
C ALA A 42 -0.15 1.53 -0.20
N LEU A 43 -1.32 1.11 0.29
CA LEU A 43 -1.64 1.13 1.71
C LEU A 43 -1.39 -0.26 2.29
N LEU A 44 -0.47 -0.35 3.24
CA LEU A 44 -0.11 -1.57 3.93
C LEU A 44 -0.74 -1.57 5.32
N HIS A 45 -1.63 -2.52 5.57
CA HIS A 45 -2.18 -2.74 6.91
C HIS A 45 -1.23 -3.59 7.71
N THR A 46 -0.67 -3.04 8.79
CA THR A 46 0.26 -3.76 9.66
C THR A 46 -0.28 -3.84 11.08
N ASP A 47 0.10 -4.90 11.79
CA ASP A 47 -0.28 -5.14 13.17
C ASP A 47 0.52 -4.27 14.17
N LEU A 48 1.77 -3.95 13.84
CA LEU A 48 2.70 -3.26 14.73
C LEU A 48 2.97 -1.78 14.36
N MET A 49 2.89 -1.41 13.08
CA MET A 49 3.19 -0.04 12.61
C MET A 49 1.92 0.74 12.23
N ALA A 50 0.74 0.21 12.54
CA ALA A 50 -0.54 0.69 12.01
C ALA A 50 -0.54 0.70 10.46
N ASP A 51 -1.35 1.56 9.86
CA ASP A 51 -1.42 1.66 8.40
C ASP A 51 -0.24 2.48 7.86
N VAL A 52 0.48 1.90 6.89
CA VAL A 52 1.63 2.53 6.23
C VAL A 52 1.26 2.82 4.77
N LEU A 53 1.23 4.11 4.41
CA LEU A 53 1.10 4.53 3.01
C LEU A 53 2.48 4.69 2.38
N VAL A 54 2.74 3.90 1.33
CA VAL A 54 3.87 4.09 0.42
C VAL A 54 3.37 4.79 -0.82
N CYS A 55 3.99 5.90 -1.20
CA CYS A 55 3.60 6.69 -2.37
C CYS A 55 4.82 7.06 -3.21
N GLU A 56 4.75 6.72 -4.50
CA GLU A 56 5.70 7.18 -5.50
C GLU A 56 5.07 8.31 -6.32
N ARG A 57 5.64 9.50 -6.23
CA ARG A 57 5.20 10.65 -7.03
C ARG A 57 5.87 10.64 -8.39
N ARG A 58 5.13 11.01 -9.44
CA ARG A 58 5.65 11.05 -10.82
C ARG A 58 6.29 9.71 -11.19
N ALA A 59 5.55 8.61 -11.00
CA ALA A 59 6.00 7.24 -11.13
C ALA A 59 6.27 6.88 -12.61
N TYR A 60 7.31 7.49 -13.15
CA TYR A 60 7.76 7.35 -14.52
C TYR A 60 8.88 6.31 -14.60
N VAL A 61 9.41 6.13 -15.82
CA VAL A 61 10.48 5.17 -16.10
C VAL A 61 11.69 5.26 -15.16
N PRO A 62 12.20 6.45 -14.75
CA PRO A 62 13.33 6.53 -13.83
C PRO A 62 13.07 5.87 -12.47
N GLN A 63 11.85 5.99 -11.92
CA GLN A 63 11.48 5.37 -10.65
C GLN A 63 11.52 3.85 -10.75
N THR A 64 10.98 3.29 -11.84
CA THR A 64 11.07 1.85 -12.10
C THR A 64 12.53 1.40 -12.26
N ALA A 65 13.37 2.19 -12.94
CA ALA A 65 14.80 1.89 -13.09
C ALA A 65 15.54 1.90 -11.73
N TYR A 66 15.16 2.81 -10.82
CA TYR A 66 15.69 2.82 -9.45
C TYR A 66 15.35 1.55 -8.69
N GLY A 67 14.13 1.02 -8.83
CA GLY A 67 13.74 -0.26 -8.23
C GLY A 67 14.66 -1.39 -8.67
N VAL A 68 14.87 -1.53 -9.98
CA VAL A 68 15.81 -2.52 -10.54
C VAL A 68 17.24 -2.32 -10.03
N TYR A 69 17.72 -1.08 -10.01
CA TYR A 69 19.06 -0.78 -9.54
C TYR A 69 19.26 -1.10 -8.05
N ALA A 70 18.26 -0.81 -7.22
CA ALA A 70 18.29 -1.14 -5.79
C ALA A 70 18.42 -2.66 -5.57
N ASP A 71 17.69 -3.47 -6.33
CA ASP A 71 17.78 -4.93 -6.28
C ASP A 71 19.17 -5.43 -6.67
N LEU A 72 19.78 -4.86 -7.73
CA LEU A 72 21.15 -5.21 -8.12
C LEU A 72 22.16 -4.90 -7.02
N LEU A 73 22.06 -3.72 -6.39
CA LEU A 73 22.92 -3.36 -5.27
C LEU A 73 22.72 -4.29 -4.08
N HIS A 74 21.48 -4.71 -3.82
CA HIS A 74 21.19 -5.68 -2.76
C HIS A 74 21.89 -7.01 -3.03
N LEU A 75 21.73 -7.57 -4.24
CA LEU A 75 22.35 -8.83 -4.65
C LEU A 75 23.88 -8.80 -4.57
N CYS A 76 24.51 -7.69 -4.99
CA CYS A 76 25.97 -7.52 -4.89
C CYS A 76 26.48 -7.44 -3.44
N ARG A 77 25.64 -7.07 -2.47
CA ARG A 77 26.01 -7.01 -1.05
C ARG A 77 25.78 -8.32 -0.31
N THR A 78 24.91 -9.18 -0.81
CA THR A 78 24.56 -10.47 -0.20
C THR A 78 25.25 -11.66 -0.86
N SER A 79 26.04 -11.43 -1.92
CA SER A 79 26.90 -12.42 -2.59
C SER A 79 28.31 -12.37 -2.02
#